data_AF-W9TEB3-F1
#
_entry.id   AF-W9TEB3-F1
#
_cell.length_a   1.000
_cell.length_b   1.000
_cell.length_c   1.000
_cell.angle_alpha   90.00
_cell.angle_beta   90.00
_cell.angle_gamma   90.00
#
_symmetry.space_group_name_H-M   'P 1'
#
loop_
_entity.id
_entity.type
_entity.pdbx_description
1 polymer ?
#
loop_
_entity_poly.entity_id
_entity_poly.type
_entity_poly.pdbx_seq_one_letter_code
_entity_poly.pdbx_strand_id
1 'polypeptide(L)'
;MFKKLVEERLPGQVEVQVFANSSLYGDGKEMEALLMNEVQMLAPAPSKLEQYTKQLQLFDLMFLFDDMAAAQRFQQSDKGRAMLKSMEDKGITGLAYWLNGMRHFTANKPLREPADARGLKFRVQPSDLQAAQYTALRAVPRKMAFARSTRACRPAWSMPRTTPGRTSTARSITKCRST
;
A
#
# COMPACT_ATOMS: atom_id res chain seq x y z
N MET A 1 15.19 -2.92 -10.29
CA MET A 1 15.07 -2.36 -11.65
C MET A 1 15.49 -0.90 -11.69
N PHE A 2 14.77 0.03 -11.07
CA PHE A 2 15.06 1.48 -11.13
C PHE A 2 16.54 1.84 -10.86
N LYS A 3 17.08 1.46 -9.68
CA LYS A 3 18.51 1.66 -9.32
C LYS A 3 19.47 1.32 -10.47
N LYS A 4 19.40 0.08 -10.96
CA LYS A 4 20.22 -0.44 -12.06
C LYS A 4 20.12 0.44 -13.32
N LEU A 5 18.90 0.81 -13.74
CA LEU A 5 18.69 1.64 -14.93
C LEU A 5 19.21 3.07 -14.77
N VAL A 6 19.24 3.62 -13.55
CA VAL A 6 19.85 4.92 -13.28
C VAL A 6 21.37 4.82 -13.34
N GLU A 7 21.96 3.84 -12.66
CA GLU A 7 23.41 3.62 -12.65
C GLU A 7 23.98 3.29 -14.05
N GLU A 8 23.22 2.57 -14.89
CA GLU A 8 23.57 2.29 -16.28
C GLU A 8 23.48 3.52 -17.21
N ARG A 9 22.56 4.46 -16.94
CA ARG A 9 22.31 5.63 -17.81
C ARG A 9 23.01 6.91 -17.36
N LEU A 10 23.33 7.01 -16.07
CA LEU A 10 23.96 8.17 -15.42
C LEU A 10 25.18 7.73 -14.59
N PRO A 11 26.15 7.00 -15.20
CA PRO A 11 27.28 6.42 -14.47
C PRO A 11 28.10 7.52 -13.77
N GLY A 12 28.33 7.33 -12.47
CA GLY A 12 29.09 8.28 -11.64
C GLY A 12 28.40 9.60 -11.31
N GLN A 13 27.19 9.85 -11.82
CA GLN A 13 26.44 11.09 -11.57
C GLN A 13 25.35 10.95 -10.50
N VAL A 14 24.73 9.76 -10.40
CA VAL A 14 23.62 9.50 -9.46
C VAL A 14 23.81 8.13 -8.82
N GLU A 15 23.92 8.11 -7.49
CA GLU A 15 23.82 6.88 -6.70
C GLU A 15 22.38 6.71 -6.18
N VAL A 16 21.81 5.51 -6.30
CA VAL A 16 20.47 5.22 -5.76
C VAL A 16 20.58 4.25 -4.58
N GLN A 17 20.16 4.70 -3.39
CA GLN A 17 20.04 3.85 -2.20
C GLN A 17 18.58 3.47 -1.97
N VAL A 18 18.32 2.17 -1.74
CA VAL A 18 16.94 1.63 -1.68
C VAL A 18 16.65 1.06 -0.30
N PHE A 19 15.76 1.72 0.43
CA PHE A 19 15.35 1.33 1.78
C PHE A 19 13.95 0.73 1.77
N ALA A 20 13.87 -0.61 1.84
CA ALA A 20 12.62 -1.36 1.79
C ALA A 20 11.98 -1.54 3.19
N ASN A 21 10.70 -1.94 3.22
CA ASN A 21 9.96 -2.30 4.45
C ASN A 21 9.91 -1.21 5.53
N SER A 22 9.88 0.07 5.14
CA SER A 22 9.88 1.22 6.06
C SER A 22 11.10 1.27 6.98
N SER A 23 12.26 0.78 6.52
CA SER A 23 13.49 0.74 7.32
C SER A 23 14.13 2.11 7.57
N LEU A 24 13.92 3.08 6.66
CA LEU A 24 14.41 4.45 6.80
C LEU A 24 13.36 5.33 7.50
N TYR A 25 12.15 5.41 6.94
CA TYR A 25 11.01 6.13 7.53
C TYR A 25 9.79 5.22 7.69
N GLY A 26 9.16 5.31 8.86
CA GLY A 26 7.91 4.62 9.18
C GLY A 26 6.67 5.36 8.64
N ASP A 27 5.63 4.58 8.31
CA ASP A 27 4.31 5.08 7.86
C ASP A 27 3.83 6.32 8.66
N GLY A 28 3.70 7.44 7.97
CA GLY A 28 3.29 8.75 8.49
C GLY A 28 4.41 9.79 8.47
N LYS A 29 5.68 9.38 8.55
CA LYS A 29 6.84 10.29 8.54
C LYS A 29 7.55 10.38 7.19
N GLU A 30 7.30 9.46 6.27
CA GLU A 30 8.00 9.46 4.99
C GLU A 30 7.73 10.75 4.19
N MET A 31 6.50 11.26 4.21
CA MET A 31 6.14 12.48 3.48
C MET A 31 6.75 13.74 4.11
N GLU A 32 6.93 13.79 5.43
CA GLU A 32 7.67 14.86 6.11
C GLU A 32 9.14 14.85 5.68
N ALA A 33 9.77 13.68 5.65
CA ALA A 33 11.15 13.50 5.19
C ALA A 33 11.34 13.88 3.72
N LEU A 34 10.35 13.67 2.86
CA LEU A 34 10.36 14.12 1.46
C LEU A 34 10.35 15.65 1.37
N LEU A 35 9.50 16.32 2.16
CA LEU A 35 9.39 17.78 2.18
C LEU A 35 10.63 18.45 2.81
N MET A 36 11.27 17.79 3.77
CA MET A 36 12.55 18.21 4.35
C MET A 36 13.77 17.82 3.48
N ASN A 37 13.56 17.20 2.31
CA ASN A 37 14.59 16.71 1.39
C ASN A 37 15.57 15.68 2.01
N GLU A 38 15.18 15.02 3.11
CA GLU A 38 15.95 13.91 3.70
C GLU A 38 15.85 12.64 2.83
N VAL A 39 14.76 12.50 2.06
CA VAL A 39 14.58 11.44 1.04
C VAL A 39 14.03 12.04 -0.25
N GLN A 40 14.61 11.67 -1.40
CA GLN A 40 14.32 12.36 -2.68
C GLN A 40 13.18 11.69 -3.47
N MET A 41 12.83 10.44 -3.16
CA MET A 41 11.73 9.73 -3.83
C MET A 41 11.01 8.76 -2.90
N LEU A 42 9.69 8.66 -3.07
CA LEU A 42 8.82 7.72 -2.38
C LEU A 42 7.79 7.11 -3.34
N ALA A 43 7.29 5.92 -2.98
CA ALA A 43 6.16 5.28 -3.67
C ALA A 43 4.99 5.03 -2.67
N PRO A 44 4.35 6.08 -2.14
CA PRO A 44 3.25 5.94 -1.20
C PRO A 44 1.99 5.41 -1.89
N ALA A 45 1.14 4.70 -1.14
CA ALA A 45 -0.20 4.36 -1.62
C ALA A 45 -1.09 5.64 -1.66
N PRO A 46 -2.00 5.79 -2.63
CA PRO A 46 -2.87 6.98 -2.75
C PRO A 46 -3.59 7.36 -1.46
N SER A 47 -3.99 6.37 -0.67
CA SER A 47 -4.70 6.52 0.60
C SER A 47 -3.90 7.25 1.68
N LYS A 48 -2.57 7.27 1.59
CA LYS A 48 -1.70 8.05 2.48
C LYS A 48 -1.62 9.53 2.06
N LEU A 49 -1.95 9.84 0.81
CA LEU A 49 -1.87 11.19 0.25
C LEU A 49 -3.12 12.03 0.53
N GLU A 50 -4.09 11.48 1.28
CA GLU A 50 -5.35 12.12 1.65
C GLU A 50 -5.20 13.48 2.37
N GLN A 51 -4.05 13.72 3.02
CA GLN A 51 -3.70 14.99 3.65
C GLN A 51 -3.22 16.06 2.65
N TYR A 52 -2.73 15.67 1.47
CA TYR A 52 -2.14 16.54 0.46
C TYR A 52 -3.06 16.80 -0.73
N THR A 53 -3.84 15.78 -1.14
CA THR A 53 -4.82 15.90 -2.23
C THR A 53 -5.97 14.91 -2.04
N LYS A 54 -7.20 15.38 -2.28
CA LYS A 54 -8.38 14.52 -2.35
C LYS A 54 -8.55 13.88 -3.74
N GLN A 55 -7.89 14.39 -4.79
CA GLN A 55 -8.06 13.90 -6.17
C GLN A 55 -7.60 12.43 -6.32
N LEU A 56 -6.49 12.07 -5.67
CA LEU A 56 -5.94 10.71 -5.74
C LEU A 56 -6.77 9.67 -4.96
N GLN A 57 -7.73 10.09 -4.13
CA GLN A 57 -8.68 9.18 -3.48
C GLN A 57 -9.61 8.46 -4.47
N LEU A 58 -9.71 8.96 -5.71
CA LEU A 58 -10.43 8.27 -6.78
C LEU A 58 -9.94 6.82 -6.97
N PHE A 59 -8.62 6.58 -6.86
CA PHE A 59 -8.02 5.24 -6.91
C PHE A 59 -8.34 4.36 -5.70
N ASP A 60 -8.89 4.93 -4.63
CA ASP A 60 -9.31 4.23 -3.42
C ASP A 60 -10.79 3.84 -3.42
N LEU A 61 -11.60 4.25 -4.41
CA LEU A 61 -13.00 3.85 -4.50
C LEU A 61 -13.16 2.35 -4.82
N MET A 62 -14.04 1.66 -4.09
CA MET A 62 -14.37 0.27 -4.38
C MET A 62 -15.18 0.18 -5.67
N PHE A 63 -14.85 -0.81 -6.51
CA PHE A 63 -15.56 -1.12 -7.76
C PHE A 63 -15.61 0.03 -8.80
N LEU A 64 -14.72 1.03 -8.70
CA LEU A 64 -14.63 2.10 -9.70
C LEU A 64 -14.06 1.62 -11.05
N PHE A 65 -13.13 0.66 -11.01
CA PHE A 65 -12.52 0.06 -12.19
C PHE A 65 -12.88 -1.41 -12.25
N ASP A 66 -13.39 -1.88 -13.39
CA ASP A 66 -13.76 -3.27 -13.63
C ASP A 66 -12.53 -4.18 -13.61
N ASP A 67 -11.43 -3.71 -14.22
CA ASP A 67 -10.18 -4.44 -14.36
C ASP A 67 -8.95 -3.52 -14.29
N MET A 68 -7.77 -4.15 -14.27
CA MET A 68 -6.48 -3.46 -14.26
C MET A 68 -6.20 -2.64 -15.53
N ALA A 69 -6.75 -3.05 -16.68
CA ALA A 69 -6.57 -2.32 -17.94
C ALA A 69 -7.42 -1.04 -17.97
N ALA A 70 -8.61 -1.02 -17.36
CA ALA A 70 -9.42 0.17 -17.14
C ALA A 70 -8.68 1.19 -16.27
N ALA A 71 -8.08 0.74 -15.16
CA ALA A 71 -7.23 1.57 -14.32
C ALA A 71 -6.01 2.13 -15.10
N GLN A 72 -5.36 1.32 -15.93
CA GLN A 72 -4.24 1.76 -16.79
C GLN A 72 -4.67 2.78 -17.85
N ARG A 73 -5.76 2.52 -18.59
CA ARG A 73 -6.32 3.46 -19.58
C ARG A 73 -6.63 4.81 -18.94
N PHE A 74 -7.24 4.80 -17.75
CA PHE A 74 -7.54 6.02 -17.02
C PHE A 74 -6.27 6.77 -16.55
N GLN A 75 -5.26 6.07 -16.02
CA GLN A 75 -3.97 6.67 -15.64
C GLN A 75 -3.21 7.30 -16.83
N GLN A 76 -3.35 6.72 -18.03
CA GLN A 76 -2.75 7.24 -19.26
C GLN A 76 -3.52 8.41 -19.89
N SER A 77 -4.81 8.58 -19.56
CA SER A 77 -5.63 9.71 -20.02
C SER A 77 -5.09 11.05 -19.52
N ASP A 78 -5.47 12.15 -20.18
CA ASP A 78 -5.05 13.50 -19.78
C ASP A 78 -5.45 13.85 -18.35
N LYS A 79 -6.64 13.42 -17.91
CA LYS A 79 -7.09 13.58 -16.52
C LYS A 79 -6.24 12.76 -15.55
N GLY A 80 -5.89 11.52 -15.91
CA GLY A 80 -4.98 10.68 -15.15
C GLY A 80 -3.60 11.33 -14.98
N ARG A 81 -3.00 11.76 -16.09
CA ARG A 81 -1.68 12.42 -16.09
C ARG A 81 -1.69 13.75 -15.34
N ALA A 82 -2.76 14.55 -15.46
CA ALA A 82 -2.90 15.81 -14.73
C ALA A 82 -2.94 15.61 -13.20
N MET A 83 -3.52 14.53 -12.69
CA MET A 83 -3.58 14.26 -11.25
C MET A 83 -2.21 14.00 -10.61
N LEU A 84 -1.19 13.60 -11.38
CA LEU A 84 0.20 13.52 -10.86
C LEU A 84 0.74 14.89 -10.41
N LYS A 85 0.20 15.98 -10.99
CA LYS A 85 0.54 17.36 -10.64
C LYS A 85 -0.31 17.96 -9.51
N SER A 86 -1.29 17.22 -8.99
CA SER A 86 -2.27 17.71 -7.99
C SER A 86 -1.70 18.04 -6.60
N MET A 87 -0.38 17.96 -6.43
CA MET A 87 0.35 18.30 -5.20
C MET A 87 1.60 19.17 -5.48
N GLU A 88 1.78 19.68 -6.71
CA GLU A 88 2.91 20.57 -7.07
C GLU A 88 2.87 21.85 -6.20
N ASP A 89 1.68 22.32 -5.82
CA ASP A 89 1.43 23.42 -4.88
C ASP A 89 1.97 23.19 -3.46
N LYS A 90 2.27 21.93 -3.12
CA LYS A 90 2.83 21.49 -1.83
C LYS A 90 4.27 20.99 -1.96
N GLY A 91 4.93 21.25 -3.09
CA GLY A 91 6.30 20.80 -3.35
C GLY A 91 6.43 19.30 -3.68
N ILE A 92 5.31 18.60 -3.96
CA ILE A 92 5.31 17.15 -4.23
C ILE A 92 4.95 16.91 -5.70
N THR A 93 5.92 16.49 -6.50
CA THR A 93 5.69 16.15 -7.91
C THR A 93 5.48 14.65 -8.09
N GLY A 94 4.32 14.23 -8.62
CA GLY A 94 4.07 12.86 -9.01
C GLY A 94 4.81 12.50 -10.31
N LEU A 95 5.71 11.51 -10.26
CA LEU A 95 6.50 11.11 -11.44
C LEU A 95 5.77 10.09 -12.32
N ALA A 96 5.16 9.07 -11.71
CA ALA A 96 4.46 7.99 -12.40
C ALA A 96 3.51 7.24 -11.46
N TYR A 97 2.53 6.54 -12.03
CA TYR A 97 1.71 5.58 -11.30
C TYR A 97 2.40 4.21 -11.25
N TRP A 98 2.49 3.63 -10.04
CA TRP A 98 2.91 2.24 -9.85
C TRP A 98 1.72 1.41 -9.35
N LEU A 99 1.14 0.62 -10.27
CA LEU A 99 0.02 -0.26 -9.96
C LEU A 99 0.48 -1.50 -9.18
N ASN A 100 -0.06 -1.67 -7.97
CA ASN A 100 0.18 -2.83 -7.11
C ASN A 100 -0.78 -4.01 -7.36
N GLY A 101 -1.87 -3.79 -8.11
CA GLY A 101 -2.94 -4.78 -8.34
C GLY A 101 -4.28 -4.37 -7.73
N MET A 102 -5.32 -5.17 -8.00
CA MET A 102 -6.64 -5.03 -7.38
C MET A 102 -6.60 -5.48 -5.90
N ARG A 103 -7.40 -4.84 -5.06
CA ARG A 103 -7.49 -5.18 -3.62
C ARG A 103 -8.45 -6.35 -3.41
N HIS A 104 -7.99 -7.39 -2.73
CA HIS A 104 -8.82 -8.52 -2.29
C HIS A 104 -9.00 -8.50 -0.77
N PHE A 105 -10.19 -8.86 -0.30
CA PHE A 105 -10.43 -9.06 1.13
C PHE A 105 -9.82 -10.38 1.60
N THR A 106 -9.25 -10.38 2.81
CA THR A 106 -8.78 -11.59 3.49
C THR A 106 -9.33 -11.62 4.91
N ALA A 107 -9.78 -12.79 5.35
CA ALA A 107 -10.34 -13.03 6.68
C ALA A 107 -10.15 -14.50 7.09
N ASN A 108 -10.36 -14.80 8.37
CA ASN A 108 -10.24 -16.16 8.91
C ASN A 108 -11.44 -17.06 8.57
N LYS A 109 -12.47 -16.51 7.91
CA LYS A 109 -13.63 -17.23 7.34
C LYS A 109 -13.81 -16.86 5.87
N PRO A 110 -14.50 -17.68 5.06
CA PRO A 110 -14.91 -17.29 3.71
C PRO A 110 -15.71 -15.99 3.72
N LEU A 111 -15.51 -15.17 2.69
CA LEU A 111 -16.32 -13.99 2.37
C LEU A 111 -16.85 -14.22 0.96
N ARG A 112 -18.15 -14.46 0.81
CA ARG A 112 -18.82 -14.67 -0.48
C ARG A 112 -19.73 -13.51 -0.83
N GLU A 113 -20.32 -12.89 0.18
CA GLU A 113 -21.29 -11.81 0.05
C GLU A 113 -21.01 -10.68 1.06
N PRO A 114 -21.44 -9.43 0.80
CA PRO A 114 -21.20 -8.30 1.71
C PRO A 114 -21.67 -8.54 3.15
N ALA A 115 -22.69 -9.39 3.31
CA ALA A 115 -23.21 -9.85 4.59
C ALA A 115 -22.17 -10.56 5.48
N ASP A 116 -21.16 -11.21 4.89
CA ASP A 116 -20.13 -11.94 5.63
C ASP A 116 -19.15 -11.01 6.36
N ALA A 117 -18.94 -9.80 5.85
CA ALA A 117 -18.00 -8.84 6.42
C ALA A 117 -18.49 -8.21 7.75
N ARG A 118 -19.80 -8.34 8.06
CA ARG A 118 -20.43 -7.68 9.20
C ARG A 118 -19.79 -8.11 10.53
N GLY A 119 -19.45 -7.12 11.37
CA GLY A 119 -18.80 -7.31 12.67
C GLY A 119 -17.33 -7.76 12.62
N LEU A 120 -16.76 -8.08 11.45
CA LEU A 120 -15.36 -8.45 11.33
C LEU A 120 -14.44 -7.23 11.53
N LYS A 121 -13.30 -7.46 12.20
CA LYS A 121 -12.26 -6.44 12.41
C LYS A 121 -11.28 -6.47 11.25
N PHE A 122 -11.28 -5.46 10.39
CA PHE A 122 -10.34 -5.34 9.28
C PHE A 122 -9.28 -4.27 9.57
N ARG A 123 -8.02 -4.57 9.23
CA ARG A 123 -6.99 -3.54 9.14
C ARG A 123 -7.23 -2.71 7.88
N VAL A 124 -7.32 -1.39 8.04
CA VAL A 124 -7.34 -0.43 6.93
C VAL A 124 -6.09 0.46 6.99
N GLN A 125 -5.73 1.08 5.86
CA GLN A 125 -4.74 2.16 5.86
C GLN A 125 -5.31 3.39 6.61
N PRO A 126 -4.47 4.34 7.05
CA PRO A 126 -4.94 5.57 7.70
C PRO A 126 -5.59 6.53 6.69
N SER A 127 -6.77 6.16 6.18
CA SER A 127 -7.63 6.95 5.29
C SER A 127 -9.07 6.90 5.78
N ASP A 128 -9.79 8.02 5.68
CA ASP A 128 -11.21 8.11 6.05
C ASP A 128 -12.10 7.45 5.01
N LEU A 129 -11.76 7.57 3.73
CA LEU A 129 -12.49 6.91 2.65
C LEU A 129 -12.48 5.38 2.80
N GLN A 130 -11.31 4.78 3.09
CA GLN A 130 -11.25 3.35 3.37
C GLN A 130 -12.05 2.98 4.62
N ALA A 131 -11.95 3.77 5.70
CA ALA A 131 -12.73 3.49 6.92
C ALA A 131 -14.25 3.50 6.63
N ALA A 132 -14.74 4.48 5.86
CA ALA A 132 -16.14 4.59 5.46
C ALA A 132 -16.61 3.38 4.64
N GLN A 133 -15.79 2.88 3.70
CA GLN A 133 -16.12 1.70 2.89
C GLN A 133 -16.32 0.43 3.73
N TYR A 134 -15.43 0.17 4.70
CA TYR A 134 -15.58 -0.98 5.60
C TYR A 134 -16.77 -0.79 6.57
N THR A 135 -17.05 0.44 7.01
CA THR A 135 -18.25 0.75 7.80
C THR A 135 -19.54 0.57 7.00
N ALA A 136 -19.56 0.85 5.70
CA ALA A 136 -20.71 0.58 4.82
C ALA A 136 -21.01 -0.93 4.71
N LEU A 137 -19.98 -1.78 4.76
CA LEU A 137 -20.11 -3.24 4.90
C LEU A 137 -20.49 -3.70 6.32
N ARG A 138 -20.79 -2.77 7.24
CA ARG A 138 -20.97 -2.96 8.69
C ARG A 138 -19.83 -3.75 9.35
N ALA A 139 -18.63 -3.64 8.82
CA ALA A 139 -17.42 -4.16 9.42
C ALA A 139 -16.79 -3.14 10.38
N VAL A 140 -15.79 -3.56 11.15
CA VAL A 140 -15.10 -2.72 12.15
C VAL A 140 -13.69 -2.37 11.63
N PRO A 141 -13.51 -1.24 10.94
CA PRO A 141 -12.19 -0.82 10.47
C PRO A 141 -11.26 -0.44 11.62
N ARG A 142 -9.98 -0.82 11.50
CA ARG A 142 -8.89 -0.38 12.37
C ARG A 142 -7.77 0.20 11.52
N LYS A 143 -7.65 1.53 11.54
CA LYS A 143 -6.55 2.27 10.88
C LYS A 143 -5.21 1.83 11.51
N MET A 144 -4.29 1.31 10.70
CA MET A 144 -2.98 0.84 11.17
C MET A 144 -1.93 0.93 10.07
N ALA A 145 -0.71 1.31 10.44
CA ALA A 145 0.49 1.24 9.59
C ALA A 145 0.75 -0.19 9.04
N PHE A 146 1.29 -0.29 7.83
CA PHE A 146 1.60 -1.56 7.17
C PHE A 146 2.61 -2.39 7.97
N ALA A 147 3.69 -1.77 8.46
CA ALA A 147 4.71 -2.43 9.28
C ALA A 147 4.16 -3.02 10.61
N ARG A 148 3.08 -2.47 11.17
CA ARG A 148 2.41 -3.06 12.35
C ARG A 148 1.44 -4.19 11.98
N SER A 149 0.89 -4.19 10.77
CA SER A 149 -0.13 -5.15 10.35
C SER A 149 0.38 -6.59 10.34
N THR A 150 1.58 -6.85 9.81
CA THR A 150 2.22 -8.19 9.83
C THR A 150 2.41 -8.74 11.24
N ARG A 151 2.74 -7.88 12.22
CA ARG A 151 2.87 -8.28 13.64
C ARG A 151 1.51 -8.52 14.29
N ALA A 152 0.50 -7.69 14.00
CA ALA A 152 -0.87 -7.88 14.48
C ALA A 152 -1.55 -9.14 13.89
N CYS A 153 -1.15 -9.52 12.68
CA CYS A 153 -1.56 -10.73 11.97
C CYS A 153 -0.84 -12.02 12.42
N ARG A 154 0.13 -11.92 13.35
CA ARG A 154 0.92 -13.06 13.85
C ARG A 154 0.42 -13.48 15.24
N PRO A 155 -0.43 -14.51 15.36
CA PRO A 155 -0.74 -15.12 16.65
C PRO A 155 0.49 -15.86 17.20
N ALA A 156 0.43 -16.20 18.49
CA ALA A 156 1.54 -16.69 19.30
C ALA A 156 2.48 -17.70 18.60
N TRP A 157 3.76 -17.35 18.50
CA TRP A 157 4.84 -18.28 18.17
C TRP A 157 5.98 -18.06 19.17
N SER A 158 5.88 -18.79 20.28
CA SER A 158 6.89 -18.93 21.33
C SER A 158 6.78 -20.33 21.95
N MET A 159 7.52 -21.29 21.39
CA MET A 159 7.93 -22.59 21.96
C MET A 159 9.13 -23.10 21.11
N PRO A 160 10.01 -23.98 21.65
CA PRO A 160 11.43 -24.04 21.26
C PRO A 160 11.76 -24.90 20.02
N ARG A 161 13.03 -24.78 19.58
CA ARG A 161 13.59 -25.43 18.38
C ARG A 161 13.77 -26.95 18.50
N THR A 162 13.06 -27.69 17.64
CA THR A 162 13.37 -28.99 17.00
C THR A 162 12.54 -29.05 15.68
N THR A 163 12.86 -29.78 14.61
CA THR A 163 14.06 -30.53 14.14
C THR A 163 14.15 -30.35 12.59
N PRO A 164 15.20 -30.79 11.87
CA PRO A 164 15.48 -30.24 10.53
C PRO A 164 14.79 -30.95 9.35
N GLY A 165 14.54 -30.18 8.28
CA GLY A 165 14.57 -30.67 6.89
C GLY A 165 13.24 -30.71 6.11
N ARG A 166 12.98 -29.67 5.31
CA ARG A 166 12.96 -29.74 3.82
C ARG A 166 12.62 -28.39 3.18
N THR A 167 13.05 -28.22 1.94
CA THR A 167 13.20 -26.94 1.23
C THR A 167 12.00 -26.56 0.35
N SER A 168 11.85 -25.24 0.19
CA SER A 168 11.27 -24.54 -0.96
C SER A 168 9.89 -24.98 -1.52
N THR A 169 8.86 -24.19 -1.18
CA THR A 169 8.04 -23.57 -2.25
C THR A 169 7.47 -22.23 -1.75
N ALA A 170 7.89 -21.13 -2.35
CA ALA A 170 7.39 -19.81 -1.98
C ALA A 170 5.98 -19.59 -2.55
N ARG A 171 4.97 -19.63 -1.68
CA ARG A 171 3.66 -19.01 -1.93
C ARG A 171 3.44 -17.95 -0.87
N SER A 172 3.21 -16.72 -1.28
CA SER A 172 2.86 -15.58 -0.42
C SER A 172 1.41 -15.69 0.09
N ILE A 173 1.15 -16.73 0.88
CA ILE A 173 -0.11 -16.92 1.61
C ILE A 173 0.16 -16.53 3.06
N THR A 174 -0.02 -15.25 3.40
CA THR A 174 0.04 -14.76 4.78
C THR A 174 -1.20 -15.24 5.54
N LYS A 175 -1.19 -16.52 5.93
CA LYS A 175 -2.29 -17.21 6.61
C LYS A 175 -2.36 -16.79 8.07
N CYS A 176 -3.17 -15.77 8.37
CA CYS A 176 -3.62 -15.52 9.74
C CYS A 176 -4.44 -16.74 10.19
N ARG A 177 -3.94 -17.52 11.15
CA ARG A 177 -4.64 -18.69 11.68
C ARG A 177 -4.93 -18.46 13.16
N SER A 178 -6.17 -18.07 13.49
CA SER A 178 -6.63 -17.99 14.88
C SER A 178 -7.09 -19.37 15.36
N THR A 179 -6.28 -19.98 16.22
CA THR A 179 -6.64 -20.98 17.23
C THR A 179 -5.83 -20.61 18.46
#